data_AF-A0A958P7Z8-F1
#
_entry.id   AF-A0A958P7Z8-F1
#
_cell.length_a   1.000
_cell.length_b   1.000
_cell.length_c   1.000
_cell.angle_alpha   90.00
_cell.angle_beta   90.00
_cell.angle_gamma   90.00
#
_symmetry.space_group_name_H-M   'P 1'
#
loop_
_entity.id
_entity.type
_entity.pdbx_description
1 polymer ?
#
loop_
_entity_poly.entity_id
_entity_poly.type
_entity_poly.pdbx_seq_one_letter_code
_entity_poly.pdbx_strand_id
1 'polypeptide(L)'
;WISFPSYESLFAIGSNHILLRSELTGNGKADREKVLHALKAGQFYFSIDLLGNPKGFNAFIIDKKSSKIYLMGSEVSLKPGMELQVRLPGAPFVPFDIDIYRNGERILTSNSHVTQLAIHEPGVYRVRVRVIPTFPLPDGKKWIPWIYSNPFYVKESKM
;
A
#
# COMPACT_ATOMS: atom_id res chain seq x y z
N TRP A 1 -5.42 9.78 36.51
CA TRP A 1 -6.07 10.48 35.38
C TRP A 1 -5.38 10.04 34.10
N ILE A 2 -6.09 9.38 33.19
CA ILE A 2 -5.53 8.98 31.90
C ILE A 2 -5.60 10.21 30.98
N SER A 3 -4.43 10.76 30.63
CA SER A 3 -4.34 11.85 29.67
C SER A 3 -4.37 11.26 28.26
N PHE A 4 -5.37 11.62 27.46
CA PHE A 4 -5.40 11.25 26.06
C PHE A 4 -4.52 12.23 25.26
N PRO A 5 -3.78 11.76 24.23
CA PRO A 5 -3.06 12.65 23.35
C PRO A 5 -4.01 13.64 22.66
N SER A 6 -3.51 14.82 22.28
CA SER A 6 -4.32 15.81 21.57
C SER A 6 -4.76 15.28 20.19
N TYR A 7 -5.83 15.85 19.64
CA TYR A 7 -6.30 15.50 18.29
C TYR A 7 -5.20 15.65 17.24
N GLU A 8 -4.45 16.75 17.30
CA GLU A 8 -3.34 17.05 16.38
C GLU A 8 -2.25 15.98 16.49
N SER A 9 -1.95 15.55 17.72
CA SER A 9 -0.96 14.49 17.97
C SER A 9 -1.41 13.17 17.37
N LEU A 10 -2.70 12.80 17.53
CA LEU A 10 -3.25 11.58 16.94
C LEU A 10 -3.36 11.66 15.42
N PHE A 11 -3.74 12.82 14.88
CA PHE A 11 -3.89 13.04 13.44
C PHE A 11 -2.54 13.00 12.71
N ALA A 12 -1.45 13.42 13.37
CA ALA A 12 -0.11 13.38 12.82
C ALA A 12 0.54 11.97 12.82
N ILE A 13 -0.07 10.98 13.49
CA ILE A 13 0.51 9.62 13.61
C ILE A 13 0.46 8.87 12.27
N GLY A 14 -0.50 9.18 11.41
CA GLY A 14 -0.65 8.50 10.13
C GLY A 14 -1.06 9.44 9.01
N SER A 15 -0.51 9.18 7.83
CA SER A 15 -0.69 10.02 6.66
C SER A 15 -1.21 9.20 5.48
N ASN A 16 -1.99 9.86 4.61
CA ASN A 16 -2.25 9.33 3.28
C ASN A 16 -1.13 9.76 2.34
N HIS A 17 -0.53 8.78 1.66
CA HIS A 17 0.54 8.99 0.69
C HIS A 17 -0.02 8.77 -0.70
N ILE A 18 0.03 9.81 -1.53
CA ILE A 18 -0.59 9.83 -2.86
C ILE A 18 0.46 9.42 -3.90
N LEU A 19 0.06 8.52 -4.80
CA LEU A 19 0.88 8.06 -5.91
C LEU A 19 0.56 8.86 -7.16
N LEU A 20 1.52 9.70 -7.57
CA LEU A 20 1.43 10.50 -8.79
C LEU A 20 2.22 9.84 -9.92
N ARG A 21 1.72 10.00 -11.16
CA ARG A 21 2.40 9.51 -12.37
C ARG A 21 3.51 10.45 -12.86
N SER A 22 3.51 11.69 -12.39
CA SER A 22 4.47 12.73 -12.73
C SER A 22 4.70 13.61 -11.50
N GLU A 23 5.85 14.26 -11.43
CA GLU A 23 6.13 15.22 -10.36
C GLU A 23 5.18 16.42 -10.38
N LEU A 24 5.08 17.07 -9.22
CA LEU A 24 4.41 18.36 -9.08
C LEU A 24 5.28 19.43 -9.74
N THR A 25 4.66 20.33 -10.50
CA THR A 25 5.39 21.33 -11.29
C THR A 25 5.52 22.67 -10.58
N GLY A 26 4.88 22.84 -9.42
CA GLY A 26 4.77 24.12 -8.72
C GLY A 26 3.62 24.98 -9.22
N ASN A 27 2.89 24.55 -10.25
CA ASN A 27 1.69 25.23 -10.73
C ASN A 27 0.48 24.77 -9.91
N GLY A 28 0.02 25.61 -8.97
CA GLY A 28 -1.03 25.25 -8.02
C GLY A 28 -2.34 24.74 -8.64
N LYS A 29 -2.74 25.21 -9.83
CA LYS A 29 -3.94 24.72 -10.51
C LYS A 29 -3.74 23.32 -11.08
N ALA A 30 -2.68 23.14 -11.88
CA ALA A 30 -2.38 21.85 -12.50
C ALA A 30 -2.06 20.77 -11.46
N ASP A 31 -1.30 21.12 -10.42
CA ASP A 31 -0.91 20.20 -9.35
C ASP A 31 -2.10 19.81 -8.47
N ARG A 32 -3.02 20.74 -8.18
CA ARG A 32 -4.29 20.42 -7.52
C ARG A 32 -5.09 19.40 -8.33
N GLU A 33 -5.20 19.58 -9.64
CA GLU A 33 -5.91 18.65 -10.51
C GLU A 33 -5.28 17.25 -10.47
N LYS A 34 -3.95 17.15 -10.52
CA LYS A 34 -3.22 15.87 -10.38
C LYS A 34 -3.54 15.18 -9.06
N VAL A 35 -3.46 15.91 -7.95
CA VAL A 35 -3.71 15.38 -6.59
C VAL A 35 -5.15 14.90 -6.45
N LEU A 36 -6.13 15.71 -6.86
CA LEU A 36 -7.54 15.35 -6.78
C LEU A 36 -7.87 14.15 -7.68
N HIS A 37 -7.27 14.08 -8.87
CA HIS A 37 -7.43 12.94 -9.75
C HIS A 37 -6.88 11.65 -9.11
N ALA A 38 -5.67 11.67 -8.54
CA ALA A 38 -5.08 10.52 -7.89
C ALA A 38 -5.93 10.03 -6.71
N LEU A 39 -6.44 10.94 -5.87
CA LEU A 39 -7.35 10.62 -4.78
C LEU A 39 -8.65 9.98 -5.29
N LYS A 40 -9.28 10.59 -6.30
CA LYS A 40 -10.52 10.06 -6.91
C LYS A 40 -10.32 8.68 -7.53
N ALA A 41 -9.16 8.43 -8.12
CA ALA A 41 -8.78 7.15 -8.70
C ALA A 41 -8.33 6.12 -7.66
N GLY A 42 -8.30 6.45 -6.36
CA GLY A 42 -7.84 5.56 -5.31
C GLY A 42 -6.33 5.28 -5.32
N GLN A 43 -5.53 6.15 -5.94
CA GLN A 43 -4.09 5.99 -6.10
C GLN A 43 -3.34 6.53 -4.88
N PHE A 44 -3.62 5.96 -3.71
CA PHE A 44 -2.99 6.33 -2.44
C PHE A 44 -2.98 5.15 -1.48
N TYR A 45 -2.12 5.23 -0.47
CA TYR A 45 -2.07 4.29 0.65
C TYR A 45 -2.03 5.06 1.96
N PHE A 46 -2.46 4.40 3.04
CA PHE A 46 -2.34 4.93 4.39
C PHE A 46 -1.16 4.29 5.09
N SER A 47 -0.40 5.08 5.86
CA SER A 47 0.63 4.55 6.73
C SER A 47 0.63 5.22 8.10
N ILE A 48 1.05 4.45 9.10
CA ILE A 48 1.35 4.95 10.44
C ILE A 48 2.83 5.37 10.45
N ASP A 49 3.08 6.63 10.15
CA ASP A 49 4.43 7.17 9.92
C ASP A 49 5.31 7.08 11.19
N LEU A 50 4.69 6.98 12.37
CA LEU A 50 5.37 6.69 13.65
C LEU A 50 6.14 5.35 13.64
N LEU A 51 5.71 4.37 12.86
CA LEU A 51 6.31 3.03 12.83
C LEU A 51 7.48 2.90 11.85
N GLY A 52 7.71 3.92 11.02
CA GLY A 52 8.79 3.94 10.04
C GLY A 52 8.48 4.85 8.86
N ASN A 53 9.53 5.27 8.15
CA ASN A 53 9.40 6.12 6.96
C ASN A 53 8.84 5.33 5.77
N PRO A 54 7.61 5.63 5.30
CA PRO A 54 6.97 4.89 4.21
C PRO A 54 7.41 5.37 2.82
N LYS A 55 8.22 6.44 2.73
CA LYS A 55 8.59 7.08 1.46
C LYS A 55 9.35 6.11 0.55
N GLY A 56 8.73 5.74 -0.56
CA GLY A 56 9.25 4.77 -1.53
C GLY A 56 8.55 3.41 -1.49
N PHE A 57 7.59 3.21 -0.58
CA PHE A 57 6.63 2.12 -0.71
C PHE A 57 5.88 2.25 -2.02
N ASN A 58 5.81 1.15 -2.76
CA ASN A 58 4.99 1.09 -3.96
C ASN A 58 4.44 -0.32 -4.15
N ALA A 59 3.20 -0.39 -4.62
CA ALA A 59 2.57 -1.63 -5.04
C ALA A 59 1.87 -1.39 -6.38
N PHE A 60 2.07 -2.30 -7.32
CA PHE A 60 1.48 -2.20 -8.65
C PHE A 60 1.32 -3.57 -9.30
N ILE A 61 0.35 -3.67 -10.19
CA ILE A 61 0.18 -4.83 -11.06
C ILE A 61 0.90 -4.57 -12.36
N ILE A 62 1.74 -5.52 -12.79
CA ILE A 62 2.41 -5.52 -14.08
C ILE A 62 1.74 -6.56 -14.96
N ASP A 63 1.35 -6.18 -16.17
CA ASP A 63 1.07 -7.13 -17.25
C ASP A 63 2.39 -7.41 -17.99
N LYS A 64 2.98 -8.59 -17.76
CA LYS A 64 4.27 -8.97 -18.35
C LYS A 64 4.26 -9.02 -19.89
N LYS A 65 3.09 -9.18 -20.53
CA LYS A 65 3.00 -9.24 -22.00
C LYS A 65 2.97 -7.85 -22.63
N SER A 66 2.27 -6.90 -22.01
CA SER A 66 2.11 -5.54 -22.53
C SER A 66 3.03 -4.51 -21.88
N SER A 67 3.79 -4.90 -20.86
CA SER A 67 4.59 -4.02 -20.00
C SER A 67 3.79 -2.87 -19.37
N LYS A 68 2.46 -3.03 -19.26
CA LYS A 68 1.59 -2.04 -18.62
C LYS A 68 1.65 -2.17 -17.11
N ILE A 69 1.71 -1.02 -16.44
CA ILE A 69 1.73 -0.90 -14.98
C ILE A 69 0.42 -0.26 -14.52
N TYR A 70 -0.24 -0.94 -13.58
CA TYR A 70 -1.48 -0.50 -12.96
C TYR A 70 -1.22 -0.20 -11.48
N LEU A 71 -1.58 1.01 -11.05
CA LEU A 71 -1.43 1.45 -9.66
C LEU A 71 -2.61 0.97 -8.81
N MET A 72 -2.46 0.99 -7.50
CA MET A 72 -3.59 0.75 -6.58
C MET A 72 -4.77 1.69 -6.88
N GLY A 73 -5.98 1.22 -6.63
CA GLY A 73 -7.23 1.85 -7.05
C GLY A 73 -7.66 1.52 -8.49
N SER A 74 -6.76 0.97 -9.31
CA SER A 74 -7.10 0.62 -10.71
C SER A 74 -8.02 -0.61 -10.79
N GLU A 75 -8.89 -0.58 -11.79
CA GLU A 75 -9.59 -1.77 -12.28
C GLU A 75 -8.86 -2.36 -13.49
N VAL A 76 -8.61 -3.67 -13.47
CA VAL A 76 -7.86 -4.38 -14.50
C VAL A 76 -8.59 -5.66 -14.91
N SER A 77 -8.64 -5.96 -16.20
CA SER A 77 -9.12 -7.26 -16.68
C SER A 77 -8.03 -8.30 -16.52
N LEU A 78 -8.36 -9.43 -15.91
CA LEU A 78 -7.45 -10.56 -15.69
C LEU A 78 -6.88 -11.04 -17.03
N LYS A 79 -5.55 -11.09 -17.11
CA LYS A 79 -4.83 -11.63 -18.27
C LYS A 79 -3.73 -12.59 -17.79
N PRO A 80 -3.41 -13.62 -18.59
CA PRO A 80 -2.28 -14.49 -18.29
C PRO A 80 -0.97 -13.70 -18.21
N GLY A 81 -0.22 -13.88 -17.12
CA GLY A 81 1.07 -13.21 -16.89
C GLY A 81 0.99 -11.91 -16.11
N MET A 82 -0.17 -11.59 -15.50
CA MET A 82 -0.25 -10.50 -14.52
C MET A 82 0.46 -10.86 -13.21
N GLU A 83 1.20 -9.90 -12.66
CA GLU A 83 1.94 -10.03 -11.40
C GLU A 83 1.72 -8.80 -10.53
N LEU A 84 1.33 -8.99 -9.27
CA LEU A 84 1.37 -7.95 -8.25
C LEU A 84 2.78 -7.89 -7.67
N GLN A 85 3.45 -6.75 -7.82
CA GLN A 85 4.73 -6.47 -7.20
C GLN A 85 4.54 -5.46 -6.07
N VAL A 86 5.08 -5.78 -4.90
CA VAL A 86 5.13 -4.90 -3.73
C VAL A 86 6.60 -4.64 -3.40
N ARG A 87 6.95 -3.37 -3.26
CA ARG A 87 8.30 -2.93 -2.90
C ARG A 87 8.25 -2.02 -1.67
N LEU A 88 8.99 -2.39 -0.65
CA LEU A 88 9.25 -1.53 0.49
C LEU A 88 10.39 -0.54 0.18
N PRO A 89 10.37 0.67 0.76
CA PRO A 89 11.44 1.66 0.55
C PRO A 89 12.79 1.22 1.13
N GLY A 90 12.75 0.36 2.14
CA GLY A 90 13.87 -0.27 2.84
C GLY A 90 13.33 -1.30 3.83
N ALA A 91 14.18 -2.16 4.40
CA ALA A 91 13.74 -3.04 5.48
C ALA A 91 13.56 -2.18 6.71
N PRO A 92 12.41 -2.26 7.39
CA PRO A 92 12.34 -1.85 8.77
C PRO A 92 13.48 -2.50 9.58
N PHE A 93 14.06 -1.77 10.53
CA PHE A 93 15.04 -2.32 11.48
C PHE A 93 14.45 -3.34 12.46
N VAL A 94 13.16 -3.61 12.32
CA VAL A 94 12.37 -4.54 13.12
C VAL A 94 11.78 -5.62 12.20
N PRO A 95 11.41 -6.79 12.73
CA PRO A 95 10.71 -7.80 11.95
C PRO A 95 9.47 -7.22 11.27
N PHE A 96 9.26 -7.57 10.00
CA PHE A 96 8.15 -7.10 9.19
C PHE A 96 7.58 -8.21 8.33
N ASP A 97 6.30 -8.08 8.00
CA ASP A 97 5.60 -8.92 7.02
C ASP A 97 4.86 -8.03 6.02
N ILE A 98 4.89 -8.45 4.77
CA ILE A 98 4.00 -8.02 3.70
C ILE A 98 2.94 -9.11 3.53
N ASP A 99 1.71 -8.78 3.90
CA ASP A 99 0.54 -9.62 3.71
C ASP A 99 -0.20 -9.18 2.43
N ILE A 100 -0.50 -10.13 1.54
CA ILE A 100 -1.38 -9.90 0.40
C ILE A 100 -2.71 -10.61 0.64
N TYR A 101 -3.77 -9.84 0.47
CA TYR A 101 -5.15 -10.26 0.64
C TYR A 101 -5.86 -10.35 -0.70
N ARG A 102 -6.72 -11.35 -0.89
CA ARG A 102 -7.71 -11.44 -1.96
C ARG A 102 -9.08 -11.62 -1.34
N ASN A 103 -10.02 -10.74 -1.68
CA ASN A 103 -11.40 -10.78 -1.17
C ASN A 103 -11.50 -10.86 0.37
N GLY A 104 -10.53 -10.26 1.08
CA GLY A 104 -10.46 -10.27 2.54
C GLY A 104 -9.72 -11.47 3.15
N GLU A 105 -9.41 -12.49 2.36
CA GLU A 105 -8.60 -13.63 2.79
C GLU A 105 -7.12 -13.38 2.51
N ARG A 106 -6.25 -13.72 3.46
CA ARG A 106 -4.80 -13.60 3.28
C ARG A 106 -4.27 -14.78 2.48
N ILE A 107 -3.70 -14.50 1.31
CA ILE A 107 -3.21 -15.52 0.38
C ILE A 107 -1.68 -15.62 0.34
N LEU A 108 -0.97 -14.60 0.83
CA LEU A 108 0.49 -14.59 0.91
C LEU A 108 0.95 -13.78 2.12
N THR A 109 2.00 -14.25 2.77
CA THR A 109 2.81 -13.50 3.73
C THR A 109 4.26 -13.61 3.30
N SER A 110 4.99 -12.50 3.29
CA SER A 110 6.39 -12.45 2.89
C SER A 110 7.16 -11.50 3.80
N ASN A 111 8.37 -11.87 4.20
CA ASN A 111 9.32 -11.03 4.94
C ASN A 111 10.40 -10.42 4.00
N SER A 112 10.16 -10.45 2.69
CA SER A 112 11.08 -9.91 1.69
C SER A 112 10.74 -8.47 1.32
N HIS A 113 11.76 -7.66 1.08
CA HIS A 113 11.64 -6.26 0.66
C HIS A 113 10.86 -6.07 -0.65
N VAL A 114 11.01 -7.03 -1.55
CA VAL A 114 10.27 -7.11 -2.80
C VAL A 114 9.49 -8.42 -2.75
N THR A 115 8.18 -8.31 -2.86
CA THR A 115 7.28 -9.46 -2.90
C THR A 115 6.54 -9.46 -4.22
N GLN A 116 6.51 -10.62 -4.86
CA GLN A 116 5.85 -10.84 -6.14
C GLN A 116 4.78 -11.91 -5.97
N LEU A 117 3.62 -11.68 -6.57
CA LEU A 117 2.51 -12.62 -6.60
C LEU A 117 1.94 -12.69 -8.01
N ALA A 118 1.99 -13.87 -8.62
CA ALA A 118 1.29 -14.10 -9.87
C ALA A 118 -0.24 -14.07 -9.66
N ILE A 119 -0.95 -13.33 -10.50
CA ILE A 119 -2.41 -13.17 -10.42
C ILE A 119 -3.06 -14.16 -11.37
N HIS A 120 -3.71 -15.17 -10.82
CA HIS A 120 -4.37 -16.23 -11.59
C HIS A 120 -5.90 -16.17 -11.55
N GLU A 121 -6.47 -15.44 -10.60
CA GLU A 121 -7.91 -15.41 -10.36
C GLU A 121 -8.40 -13.96 -10.24
N PRO A 122 -9.65 -13.68 -10.63
CA PRO A 122 -10.27 -12.39 -10.40
C PRO A 122 -10.50 -12.17 -8.89
N GLY A 123 -10.57 -10.91 -8.47
CA GLY A 123 -10.82 -10.54 -7.09
C GLY A 123 -10.31 -9.16 -6.72
N VAL A 124 -10.57 -8.78 -5.47
CA VAL A 124 -10.08 -7.54 -4.88
C VAL A 124 -8.81 -7.83 -4.11
N TYR A 125 -7.68 -7.35 -4.62
CA TYR A 125 -6.37 -7.55 -4.01
C TYR A 125 -6.00 -6.36 -3.14
N ARG A 126 -5.48 -6.60 -1.94
CA ARG A 126 -4.97 -5.55 -1.03
C ARG A 126 -3.64 -5.96 -0.44
N VAL A 127 -2.79 -4.98 -0.17
CA VAL A 127 -1.50 -5.17 0.47
C VAL A 127 -1.54 -4.53 1.84
N ARG A 128 -1.05 -5.25 2.84
CA ARG A 128 -0.81 -4.73 4.19
C ARG A 128 0.62 -5.02 4.60
N VAL A 129 1.29 -4.02 5.14
CA VAL A 129 2.59 -4.20 5.78
C VAL A 129 2.39 -4.09 7.28
N ARG A 130 2.98 -5.00 8.04
CA ARG A 130 2.97 -4.99 9.51
C ARG A 130 4.39 -5.15 10.04
N VAL A 131 4.64 -4.60 11.22
CA VAL A 131 5.93 -4.63 11.90
C VAL A 131 5.77 -5.10 13.33
N ILE A 132 6.87 -5.51 13.96
CA ILE A 132 6.91 -5.79 15.41
C ILE A 132 7.87 -4.79 16.08
N PRO A 133 7.39 -3.61 16.52
CA PRO A 133 8.20 -2.71 17.32
C PRO A 133 8.42 -3.31 18.71
N THR A 134 9.53 -2.94 19.35
CA THR A 134 9.77 -3.25 20.76
C THR A 134 9.15 -2.16 21.61
N PHE A 135 8.04 -2.44 22.30
CA PHE A 135 7.43 -1.52 23.25
C PHE A 135 7.96 -1.74 24.67
N PRO A 136 7.93 -0.69 25.53
CA PRO A 136 8.19 -0.87 26.96
C PRO A 136 7.18 -1.87 27.57
N LEU A 137 7.63 -2.59 28.59
CA LEU A 137 6.79 -3.53 29.33
C LEU A 137 5.55 -2.79 29.91
N PRO A 138 4.36 -3.42 29.91
CA PRO A 138 4.09 -4.84 29.70
C PRO A 138 3.77 -5.24 28.25
N ASP A 139 3.75 -4.32 27.28
CA ASP A 139 3.18 -4.56 25.95
C ASP A 139 4.01 -5.52 25.06
N GLY A 140 5.31 -5.61 25.29
CA GLY A 140 6.19 -6.58 24.65
C GLY A 140 6.26 -6.42 23.12
N LYS A 141 6.29 -7.56 22.41
CA LYS A 141 6.38 -7.64 20.94
C LYS A 141 5.04 -8.07 20.36
N LYS A 142 4.37 -7.18 19.64
CA LYS A 142 3.09 -7.44 18.96
C LYS A 142 3.16 -7.00 17.51
N TRP A 143 2.44 -7.70 16.63
CA TRP A 143 2.27 -7.27 15.24
C TRP A 143 1.40 -6.02 15.18
N ILE A 144 1.95 -4.94 14.64
CA ILE A 144 1.23 -3.69 14.42
C ILE A 144 1.20 -3.39 12.92
N PRO A 145 0.02 -3.12 12.34
CA PRO A 145 -0.07 -2.67 10.96
C PRO A 145 0.66 -1.35 10.75
N TRP A 146 1.49 -1.28 9.71
CA TRP A 146 2.23 -0.09 9.32
C TRP A 146 1.65 0.57 8.08
N ILE A 147 1.40 -0.20 7.01
CA ILE A 147 0.92 0.31 5.72
C ILE A 147 -0.33 -0.45 5.28
N TYR A 148 -1.31 0.28 4.78
CA TYR A 148 -2.50 -0.25 4.12
C TYR A 148 -2.59 0.34 2.71
N SER A 149 -2.50 -0.51 1.69
CA SER A 149 -2.75 -0.08 0.32
C SER A 149 -4.24 0.00 0.01
N ASN A 150 -4.60 0.90 -0.91
CA ASN A 150 -5.87 0.78 -1.59
C ASN A 150 -5.93 -0.53 -2.43
N PRO A 151 -7.16 -1.00 -2.73
CA PRO A 151 -7.34 -2.24 -3.46
C PRO A 151 -6.98 -2.13 -4.93
N PHE A 152 -6.62 -3.27 -5.53
CA PHE A 152 -6.64 -3.49 -6.97
C PHE A 152 -7.87 -4.33 -7.31
N TYR A 153 -8.64 -3.91 -8.30
CA TYR A 153 -9.83 -4.64 -8.73
C TYR A 153 -9.52 -5.45 -9.97
N VAL A 154 -9.23 -6.73 -9.79
CA VAL A 154 -9.01 -7.65 -10.91
C VAL A 154 -10.36 -8.26 -11.30
N LYS A 155 -10.86 -7.89 -12.47
CA LYS A 155 -12.12 -8.39 -13.02
C LYS A 155 -11.85 -9.53 -13.99
N GLU A 156 -12.82 -10.40 -14.20
CA GLU A 156 -12.75 -11.36 -15.29
C GLU A 156 -12.56 -10.65 -16.63
N SER A 157 -11.81 -11.27 -17.53
CA SER A 157 -11.78 -10.79 -18.92
C SER A 157 -13.17 -11.01 -19.49
N LYS A 158 -13.81 -9.96 -19.98
CA LYS A 158 -14.98 -10.14 -20.84
C LYS A 158 -14.48 -10.92 -22.08
N MET A 159 -15.04 -12.10 -22.29
CA MET A 159 -14.93 -12.83 -23.56
C MET A 159 -15.64 -12.05 -24.65
#